data_AF-A0AB35UGH1-F1
#
_entry.id   AF-A0AB35UGH1-F1
#
_cell.length_a   1.000
_cell.length_b   1.000
_cell.length_c   1.000
_cell.angle_alpha   90.00
_cell.angle_beta   90.00
_cell.angle_gamma   90.00
#
_symmetry.space_group_name_H-M   'P 1'
#
loop_
_entity.id
_entity.type
_entity.pdbx_description
1 polymer ?
#
loop_
_entity_poly.entity_id
_entity_poly.type
_entity_poly.pdbx_seq_one_letter_code
_entity_poly.pdbx_strand_id
1 'polypeptide(L)'
;SNAVDRFESAGFPRAQAEQALAMIDVPEAWGAQKLRSASDLRALHIPVLAIYGTKDTLVDDAPAARAALASNRRARIVMLDGLGHSFQEGALTGVPDEASKLGPYLGSPRLVAVVGDWLRDALWSKSGTGIGQVR
;
A
#
# COMPACT_ATOMS: atom_id res chain seq x y z
N SER A 1 5.43 -12.59 -29.84
CA SER A 1 4.02 -12.48 -29.44
C SER A 1 3.84 -11.18 -28.68
N ASN A 2 2.77 -10.44 -28.93
CA ASN A 2 2.44 -9.25 -28.16
C ASN A 2 1.80 -9.64 -26.81
N ALA A 3 1.52 -8.68 -25.92
CA ALA A 3 0.94 -8.98 -24.60
C ALA A 3 -0.43 -9.66 -24.70
N VAL A 4 -1.27 -9.26 -25.67
CA VAL A 4 -2.60 -9.83 -25.92
C VAL A 4 -2.51 -11.32 -26.28
N ASP A 5 -1.61 -11.68 -27.18
CA ASP A 5 -1.38 -13.08 -27.59
C ASP A 5 -0.99 -13.96 -26.39
N ARG A 6 -0.23 -13.41 -25.43
CA ARG A 6 0.16 -14.13 -24.21
C ARG A 6 -1.03 -14.32 -23.27
N PHE A 7 -1.87 -13.31 -23.10
CA PHE A 7 -3.10 -13.44 -22.31
C PHE A 7 -4.07 -14.45 -22.92
N GLU A 8 -4.24 -14.44 -24.25
CA GLU A 8 -5.06 -15.45 -24.93
C GLU A 8 -4.50 -16.86 -24.73
N SER A 9 -3.18 -17.04 -24.83
CA SER A 9 -2.56 -18.34 -24.56
C SER A 9 -2.70 -18.81 -23.10
N ALA A 10 -2.93 -17.86 -22.17
CA ALA A 10 -3.21 -18.14 -20.77
C ALA A 10 -4.71 -18.33 -20.46
N GLY A 11 -5.57 -18.32 -21.49
CA GLY A 11 -7.01 -18.59 -21.37
C GLY A 11 -7.90 -17.37 -21.19
N PHE A 12 -7.36 -16.15 -21.31
CA PHE A 12 -8.17 -14.93 -21.26
C PHE A 12 -8.82 -14.66 -22.63
N PRO A 13 -10.12 -14.29 -22.69
CA PRO A 13 -10.74 -13.80 -23.91
C PRO A 13 -10.00 -12.58 -24.46
N ARG A 14 -9.80 -12.52 -25.79
CA ARG A 14 -9.05 -11.43 -26.44
C ARG A 14 -9.54 -10.04 -26.05
N ALA A 15 -10.85 -9.83 -26.06
CA ALA A 15 -11.45 -8.55 -25.69
C ALA A 15 -11.09 -8.14 -24.26
N GLN A 16 -11.04 -9.09 -23.33
CA GLN A 16 -10.64 -8.83 -21.95
C GLN A 16 -9.14 -8.50 -21.85
N ALA A 17 -8.29 -9.19 -22.62
CA ALA A 17 -6.85 -8.91 -22.68
C ALA A 17 -6.55 -7.53 -23.26
N GLU A 18 -7.23 -7.15 -24.34
CA GLU A 18 -7.13 -5.83 -24.97
C GLU A 18 -7.60 -4.72 -24.01
N GLN A 19 -8.70 -4.94 -23.30
CA GLN A 19 -9.22 -3.97 -22.33
C GLN A 19 -8.31 -3.83 -21.10
N ALA A 20 -7.78 -4.95 -20.59
CA ALA A 20 -6.81 -4.93 -19.50
C ALA A 20 -5.52 -4.19 -19.89
N LEU A 21 -5.01 -4.43 -21.11
CA LEU A 21 -3.84 -3.73 -21.63
C LEU A 21 -4.12 -2.22 -21.77
N ALA A 22 -5.28 -1.82 -22.28
CA ALA A 22 -5.66 -0.42 -22.40
C ALA A 22 -5.72 0.31 -21.04
N MET A 23 -6.08 -0.38 -19.94
CA MET A 23 -6.08 0.21 -18.61
C MET A 23 -4.69 0.48 -18.04
N ILE A 24 -3.67 -0.29 -18.47
CA ILE A 24 -2.30 -0.19 -17.97
C ILE A 24 -1.33 0.43 -18.99
N ASP A 25 -1.77 0.70 -20.22
CA ASP A 25 -0.98 1.40 -21.23
C ASP A 25 -1.03 2.92 -21.04
N VAL A 26 -0.65 3.35 -19.83
CA VAL A 26 -0.63 4.74 -19.40
C VAL A 26 0.78 5.11 -18.94
N PRO A 27 1.23 6.37 -19.12
CA PRO A 27 2.59 6.79 -18.76
C PRO A 27 2.99 6.44 -17.32
N GLU A 28 2.04 6.46 -16.39
CA GLU A 28 2.23 6.17 -14.97
C GLU A 28 2.63 4.70 -14.75
N ALA A 29 1.99 3.76 -15.45
CA ALA A 29 2.30 2.34 -15.36
C ALA A 29 3.69 2.05 -15.95
N TRP A 30 4.03 2.69 -17.08
CA TRP A 30 5.39 2.68 -17.63
C TRP A 30 6.39 3.47 -16.75
N GLY A 31 5.91 4.35 -15.87
CA GLY A 31 6.74 5.03 -14.88
C GLY A 31 7.13 4.11 -13.73
N ALA A 32 6.24 3.20 -13.33
CA ALA A 32 6.39 2.35 -12.15
C ALA A 32 7.67 1.48 -12.20
N GLN A 33 8.09 1.02 -13.36
CA GLN A 33 9.33 0.25 -13.54
C GLN A 33 10.62 1.03 -13.19
N LYS A 34 10.55 2.37 -13.13
CA LYS A 34 11.65 3.24 -12.69
C LYS A 34 11.71 3.38 -11.17
N LEU A 35 10.61 3.10 -10.48
CA LEU A 35 10.59 3.08 -9.02
C LEU A 35 11.30 1.82 -8.54
N ARG A 36 12.06 2.00 -7.46
CA ARG A 36 12.84 0.96 -6.80
C ARG A 36 12.49 1.03 -5.32
N SER A 37 11.38 0.39 -4.93
CA SER A 37 10.76 0.52 -3.60
C SER A 37 11.78 0.55 -2.46
N ALA A 38 12.75 -0.37 -2.44
CA ALA A 38 13.74 -0.41 -1.36
C ALA A 38 14.73 0.78 -1.35
N SER A 39 15.27 1.20 -2.50
CA SER A 39 16.20 2.35 -2.54
C SER A 39 15.48 3.67 -2.35
N ASP A 40 14.27 3.80 -2.89
CA ASP A 40 13.47 5.02 -2.77
C ASP A 40 13.02 5.22 -1.33
N LEU A 41 12.56 4.16 -0.64
CA LEU A 41 12.23 4.20 0.78
C LEU A 41 13.44 4.57 1.65
N ARG A 42 14.64 4.05 1.35
CA ARG A 42 15.88 4.39 2.07
C ARG A 42 16.24 5.87 1.97
N ALA A 43 15.87 6.54 0.88
CA ALA A 43 16.15 7.95 0.66
C ALA A 43 15.16 8.89 1.39
N LEU A 44 14.06 8.36 1.94
CA LEU A 44 13.04 9.18 2.60
C LEU A 44 13.49 9.62 4.00
N HIS A 45 13.46 10.94 4.22
CA HIS A 45 13.72 11.58 5.52
C HIS A 45 12.47 12.26 6.12
N ILE A 46 11.33 12.13 5.44
CA ILE A 46 10.02 12.62 5.85
C ILE A 46 9.33 11.60 6.78
N PRO A 47 8.27 11.97 7.51
CA PRO A 47 7.41 11.00 8.17
C PRO A 47 6.89 9.97 7.17
N VAL A 48 6.93 8.69 7.54
CA VAL A 48 6.41 7.59 6.72
C VAL A 48 5.53 6.71 7.60
N LEU A 49 4.36 6.36 7.08
CA LEU A 49 3.53 5.28 7.63
C LEU A 49 3.45 4.17 6.59
N ALA A 50 3.95 2.99 6.94
CA ALA A 50 3.79 1.77 6.15
C ALA A 50 2.89 0.80 6.91
N ILE A 51 1.81 0.36 6.29
CA ILE A 51 0.80 -0.51 6.91
C ILE A 51 0.74 -1.80 6.11
N TYR A 52 0.69 -2.93 6.80
CA TYR A 52 0.60 -4.27 6.21
C TYR A 52 -0.48 -5.08 6.93
N GLY A 53 -1.18 -5.93 6.19
CA GLY A 53 -2.09 -6.93 6.75
C GLY A 53 -1.35 -8.24 7.04
N THR A 54 -1.63 -8.91 8.16
CA THR A 54 -0.97 -10.19 8.49
C THR A 54 -1.43 -11.37 7.62
N LYS A 55 -2.54 -11.21 6.87
CA LYS A 55 -3.07 -12.18 5.91
C LYS A 55 -2.88 -11.73 4.46
N ASP A 56 -2.05 -10.74 4.20
CA ASP A 56 -1.71 -10.40 2.81
C ASP A 56 -0.85 -11.52 2.22
N THR A 57 -1.40 -12.23 1.24
CA THR A 57 -0.73 -13.32 0.52
C THR A 57 -0.18 -12.88 -0.83
N LEU A 58 -0.50 -11.65 -1.25
CA LEU A 58 -0.10 -11.10 -2.55
C LEU A 58 1.21 -10.32 -2.44
N VAL A 59 1.43 -9.64 -1.31
CA VAL A 59 2.61 -8.79 -1.10
C VAL A 59 3.18 -8.99 0.31
N ASP A 60 4.34 -9.63 0.40
CA ASP A 60 5.10 -9.81 1.66
C ASP A 60 6.36 -8.94 1.71
N ASP A 61 6.16 -7.62 1.63
CA ASP A 61 7.25 -6.64 1.60
C ASP A 61 7.56 -6.02 2.98
N ALA A 62 6.86 -6.42 4.03
CA ALA A 62 7.03 -5.84 5.36
C ALA A 62 8.47 -5.96 5.90
N PRO A 63 9.19 -7.09 5.73
CA PRO A 63 10.60 -7.19 6.09
C PRO A 63 11.49 -6.25 5.28
N ALA A 64 11.24 -6.12 3.97
CA ALA A 64 12.01 -5.25 3.08
C ALA A 64 11.82 -3.77 3.43
N ALA A 65 10.58 -3.35 3.72
CA ALA A 65 10.29 -2.00 4.18
C ALA A 65 10.91 -1.69 5.55
N ARG A 66 10.89 -2.65 6.49
CA ARG A 66 11.62 -2.52 7.77
C ARG A 66 13.10 -2.26 7.55
N ALA A 67 13.74 -3.03 6.68
CA ALA A 67 15.15 -2.84 6.36
C ALA A 67 15.41 -1.50 5.65
N ALA A 68 14.53 -1.09 4.74
CA ALA A 68 14.67 0.15 3.99
C ALA A 68 14.48 1.40 4.86
N LEU A 69 13.56 1.37 5.82
CA LEU A 69 13.22 2.50 6.68
C LEU A 69 13.98 2.53 8.00
N ALA A 70 14.90 1.58 8.25
CA ALA A 70 15.60 1.42 9.53
C ALA A 70 16.34 2.70 10.01
N SER A 71 16.83 3.53 9.09
CA SER A 71 17.51 4.79 9.41
C SER A 71 16.55 5.97 9.59
N ASN A 72 15.29 5.86 9.17
CA ASN A 72 14.31 6.92 9.28
C ASN A 72 13.57 6.84 10.63
N ARG A 73 14.01 7.62 11.61
CA ARG A 73 13.38 7.69 12.95
C ARG A 73 11.94 8.20 12.97
N ARG A 74 11.46 8.75 11.85
CA ARG A 74 10.08 9.26 11.66
C ARG A 74 9.21 8.25 10.91
N ALA A 75 9.74 7.08 10.56
CA ALA A 75 8.99 6.00 9.97
C ALA A 75 8.27 5.19 11.06
N ARG A 76 7.02 4.83 10.77
CA ARG A 76 6.21 3.91 11.57
C ARG A 76 5.75 2.79 10.65
N ILE A 77 5.99 1.55 11.08
CA ILE A 77 5.55 0.35 10.37
C ILE A 77 4.53 -0.38 11.25
N VAL A 78 3.34 -0.62 10.71
CA VAL A 78 2.21 -1.20 11.44
C VAL A 78 1.77 -2.49 10.75
N MET A 79 1.62 -3.56 11.53
CA MET A 79 0.95 -4.79 11.11
C MET A 79 -0.48 -4.76 11.66
N LEU A 80 -1.48 -4.83 10.80
CA LEU A 80 -2.87 -4.96 11.19
C LEU A 80 -3.27 -6.43 11.14
N ASP A 81 -3.49 -7.00 12.32
CA ASP A 81 -3.79 -8.42 12.43
C ASP A 81 -5.14 -8.79 11.80
N GLY A 82 -5.16 -9.90 11.09
CA GLY A 82 -6.32 -10.46 10.41
C GLY A 82 -6.72 -9.76 9.11
N LEU A 83 -6.03 -8.68 8.71
CA LEU A 83 -6.32 -8.01 7.45
C LEU A 83 -5.54 -8.63 6.29
N GLY A 84 -6.19 -8.76 5.13
CA GLY A 84 -5.55 -9.14 3.86
C GLY A 84 -5.09 -7.93 3.06
N HIS A 85 -4.72 -8.17 1.79
CA HIS A 85 -4.18 -7.16 0.87
C HIS A 85 -5.01 -5.89 0.74
N SER A 86 -6.33 -6.04 0.75
CA SER A 86 -7.29 -4.95 0.55
C SER A 86 -7.72 -4.24 1.84
N PHE A 87 -7.14 -4.61 3.00
CA PHE A 87 -7.44 -4.02 4.31
C PHE A 87 -8.94 -4.00 4.67
N GLN A 88 -9.63 -5.10 4.36
CA GLN A 88 -11.03 -5.32 4.72
C GLN A 88 -11.11 -6.22 5.95
N GLU A 89 -12.10 -5.97 6.80
CA GLU A 89 -12.36 -6.81 7.97
C GLU A 89 -12.93 -8.17 7.54
N GLY A 90 -12.74 -9.19 8.39
CA GLY A 90 -13.35 -10.51 8.19
C GLY A 90 -12.59 -11.43 7.22
N ALA A 91 -11.39 -11.08 6.78
CA ALA A 91 -10.57 -11.99 5.98
C ALA A 91 -10.18 -13.23 6.78
N LEU A 92 -10.52 -14.40 6.26
CA LEU A 92 -10.17 -15.71 6.79
C LEU A 92 -8.86 -16.20 6.17
N THR A 93 -8.74 -16.07 4.86
CA THR A 93 -7.64 -16.62 4.06
C THR A 93 -6.78 -15.54 3.38
N GLY A 94 -7.38 -14.39 3.06
CA GLY A 94 -6.68 -13.28 2.40
C GLY A 94 -6.51 -13.46 0.89
N VAL A 95 -7.24 -14.41 0.28
CA VAL A 95 -7.22 -14.62 -1.17
C VAL A 95 -8.09 -13.57 -1.90
N PRO A 96 -7.79 -13.24 -3.17
CA PRO A 96 -8.50 -12.20 -3.92
C PRO A 96 -10.03 -12.42 -3.99
N ASP A 97 -10.45 -13.68 -4.12
CA ASP A 97 -11.85 -14.07 -4.23
C ASP A 97 -12.67 -13.71 -2.98
N GLU A 98 -12.01 -13.69 -1.82
CA GLU A 98 -12.59 -13.34 -0.54
C GLU A 98 -12.80 -11.82 -0.43
N ALA A 99 -11.81 -11.03 -0.84
CA ALA A 99 -11.83 -9.56 -0.79
C ALA A 99 -13.07 -8.96 -1.46
N SER A 100 -13.49 -9.52 -2.60
CA SER A 100 -14.69 -9.06 -3.32
C SER A 100 -16.01 -9.15 -2.51
N LYS A 101 -16.03 -9.95 -1.43
CA LYS A 101 -17.22 -10.26 -0.62
C LYS A 101 -17.23 -9.58 0.75
N LEU A 102 -16.11 -8.96 1.17
CA LEU A 102 -15.91 -8.42 2.52
C LEU A 102 -16.32 -6.94 2.69
N GLY A 103 -16.88 -6.31 1.64
CA GLY A 103 -17.33 -4.92 1.66
C GLY A 103 -16.40 -3.98 0.88
N PRO A 104 -16.35 -2.67 1.20
CA PRO A 104 -15.52 -1.72 0.47
C PRO A 104 -14.02 -1.98 0.66
N TYR A 105 -13.25 -1.86 -0.43
CA TYR A 105 -11.78 -1.84 -0.38
C TYR A 105 -11.29 -0.75 0.56
N LEU A 106 -10.26 -1.04 1.37
CA LEU A 106 -9.73 -0.16 2.42
C LEU A 106 -10.77 0.21 3.50
N GLY A 107 -11.83 -0.59 3.65
CA GLY A 107 -12.97 -0.30 4.53
C GLY A 107 -12.75 -0.61 6.02
N SER A 108 -11.59 -1.10 6.45
CA SER A 108 -11.34 -1.38 7.88
C SER A 108 -11.37 -0.10 8.72
N PRO A 109 -12.21 -0.01 9.76
CA PRO A 109 -12.17 1.12 10.70
C PRO A 109 -10.82 1.25 11.41
N ARG A 110 -10.12 0.12 11.64
CA ARG A 110 -8.79 0.11 12.25
C ARG A 110 -7.74 0.74 11.35
N LEU A 111 -7.81 0.48 10.03
CA LEU A 111 -6.96 1.14 9.05
C LEU A 111 -7.17 2.66 9.10
N VAL A 112 -8.43 3.09 9.01
CA VAL A 112 -8.79 4.53 9.00
C VAL A 112 -8.33 5.23 10.26
N ALA A 113 -8.51 4.60 11.44
CA ALA A 113 -8.05 5.14 12.71
C ALA A 113 -6.52 5.32 12.72
N VAL A 114 -5.75 4.29 12.33
CA VAL A 114 -4.28 4.36 12.30
C VAL A 114 -3.77 5.46 11.38
N VAL A 115 -4.38 5.61 10.20
CA VAL A 115 -4.01 6.67 9.25
C VAL A 115 -4.38 8.05 9.81
N GLY A 116 -5.57 8.20 10.38
CA GLY A 116 -6.04 9.46 10.96
C GLY A 116 -5.17 9.95 12.12
N ASP A 117 -4.82 9.04 13.04
CA ASP A 117 -3.95 9.33 14.17
C ASP A 117 -2.54 9.69 13.70
N TRP A 118 -1.99 8.93 12.75
CA TRP A 118 -0.67 9.23 12.22
C TRP A 118 -0.63 10.58 11.49
N LEU A 119 -1.65 10.93 10.71
CA LEU A 119 -1.73 12.23 10.02
C LEU A 119 -1.73 13.37 11.03
N ARG A 120 -2.53 13.24 12.10
CA ARG A 120 -2.57 14.21 13.21
C ARG A 120 -1.18 14.41 13.80
N ASP A 121 -0.47 13.34 14.14
CA ASP A 121 0.87 13.40 14.74
C ASP A 121 1.91 13.97 13.76
N ALA A 122 1.89 13.52 12.51
CA ALA A 122 2.85 13.91 11.48
C ALA A 122 2.71 15.38 11.09
N LEU A 123 1.48 15.92 11.12
CA LEU A 123 1.21 17.31 10.80
C LEU A 123 1.39 18.24 12.00
N TRP A 124 0.95 17.84 13.21
CA TRP A 124 1.05 18.68 14.40
C TRP A 124 2.44 18.71 15.03
N SER A 125 3.28 17.69 14.80
CA SER A 125 4.70 17.74 15.19
C SER A 125 5.49 18.86 14.48
N LYS A 126 4.98 19.43 13.38
CA LYS A 126 5.57 20.62 12.74
C LYS A 126 5.15 21.94 13.40
N SER A 127 4.11 21.95 14.22
CA SER A 127 3.57 23.17 14.86
C SER A 127 4.17 23.44 16.25
N GLY A 128 5.05 22.57 16.74
CA GLY A 128 5.61 22.60 18.11
C GLY A 128 6.84 23.49 18.33
N THR A 129 7.09 24.50 17.50
CA THR A 129 8.07 25.56 17.81
C THR A 129 7.35 26.89 17.84
N GLY A 130 6.95 27.33 19.04
CA GLY A 130 6.44 28.68 19.28
C GLY A 130 4.96 28.77 19.60
N ILE A 131 4.55 28.30 20.78
CA ILE A 131 3.58 29.08 21.56
C ILE A 131 4.21 29.27 22.93
N GLY A 132 4.75 30.47 23.13
CA GLY A 132 5.31 30.89 24.40
C GLY A 132 4.26 30.79 25.50
N GLN A 133 4.73 30.47 26.70
CA GLN A 133 3.95 30.63 27.91
C GLN A 133 3.34 32.04 27.93
N VAL A 134 2.02 32.10 28.05
CA VAL A 134 1.36 33.29 28.58
C VAL A 134 1.04 32.98 30.03
N ARG A 135 1.58 33.83 30.89
CA ARG A 135 1.37 33.85 32.34
C ARG A 135 -0.10 34.01 32.71
#